data_AF-A0A174I7Q4-F1
#
_entry.id   AF-A0A174I7Q4-F1
#
_cell.length_a   1.000
_cell.length_b   1.000
_cell.length_c   1.000
_cell.angle_alpha   90.00
_cell.angle_beta   90.00
_cell.angle_gamma   90.00
#
_symmetry.space_group_name_H-M   'P 1'
#
loop_
_entity.id
_entity.type
_entity.pdbx_description
1 polymer ?
#
loop_
_entity_poly.entity_id
_entity_poly.type
_entity_poly.pdbx_seq_one_letter_code
_entity_poly.pdbx_strand_id
1 'polypeptide(L)'
;MGEQVYCRVDYPGIKTLADLRGYLKSLFSDGLVEELLPVDGTQYVELDGALYTIDGGRGADITKGEETVQVLRDGTPGRCTVRVTVEVLDPQQGFSVVGSETHDFLYEQVGERWIFTTFSMVR
;
A
#
# COMPACT_ATOMS: atom_id res chain seq x y z
N MET A 1 16.28 -18.53 13.08
CA MET A 1 15.28 -18.11 12.07
C MET A 1 13.93 -18.47 12.61
N GLY A 2 13.02 -17.50 12.76
CA GLY A 2 11.64 -17.79 13.14
C GLY A 2 10.90 -18.46 11.98
N GLU A 3 9.97 -19.35 12.31
CA GLU A 3 9.06 -19.96 11.34
C GLU A 3 8.12 -18.88 10.79
N GLN A 4 8.02 -18.76 9.47
CA GLN A 4 7.04 -17.88 8.82
C GLN A 4 5.76 -18.68 8.62
N VAL A 5 4.67 -18.26 9.27
CA VAL A 5 3.36 -18.87 9.10
C VAL A 5 2.67 -18.21 7.93
N TYR A 6 2.17 -19.01 6.98
CA TYR A 6 1.42 -18.53 5.84
C TYR A 6 -0.07 -18.84 6.02
N CYS A 7 -0.90 -17.80 5.96
CA CYS A 7 -2.35 -17.91 6.06
C CYS A 7 -2.97 -17.75 4.68
N ARG A 8 -3.98 -18.58 4.40
CA ARG A 8 -4.72 -18.50 3.15
C ARG A 8 -5.42 -17.14 3.06
N VAL A 9 -5.29 -16.47 1.92
CA VAL A 9 -6.02 -15.22 1.65
C VAL A 9 -7.49 -15.55 1.46
N ASP A 10 -8.33 -14.95 2.31
CA ASP A 10 -9.79 -15.03 2.22
C ASP A 10 -10.35 -13.66 1.81
N TYR A 11 -10.19 -13.33 0.52
CA TYR A 11 -10.68 -12.09 -0.07
C TYR A 11 -11.48 -12.37 -1.35
N PRO A 12 -12.73 -11.90 -1.47
CA PRO A 12 -13.55 -12.11 -2.67
C PRO A 12 -12.87 -11.59 -3.94
N GLY A 13 -12.63 -12.47 -4.89
CA GLY A 13 -12.03 -12.11 -6.19
C GLY A 13 -10.50 -12.13 -6.25
N ILE A 14 -9.81 -12.40 -5.14
CA ILE A 14 -8.36 -12.60 -5.12
C ILE A 14 -8.06 -14.03 -4.65
N LYS A 15 -7.82 -14.94 -5.59
CA LYS A 15 -7.52 -16.35 -5.31
C LYS A 15 -6.09 -16.75 -5.62
N THR A 16 -5.46 -16.04 -6.56
CA THR A 16 -4.12 -16.34 -7.09
C THR A 16 -3.23 -15.11 -7.04
N LEU A 17 -1.93 -15.30 -7.26
CA LEU A 17 -0.98 -14.19 -7.40
C LEU A 17 -1.31 -13.34 -8.63
N ALA A 18 -1.83 -13.98 -9.70
CA ALA A 18 -2.30 -13.30 -10.89
C ALA A 18 -3.52 -12.41 -10.60
N ASP A 19 -4.48 -12.87 -9.79
CA ASP A 19 -5.63 -12.07 -9.39
C ASP A 19 -5.19 -10.86 -8.56
N LEU A 20 -4.28 -11.06 -7.59
CA LEU A 20 -3.73 -9.97 -6.78
C LEU A 20 -3.01 -8.94 -7.66
N ARG A 21 -2.15 -9.40 -8.58
CA ARG A 21 -1.45 -8.53 -9.52
C ARG A 21 -2.43 -7.76 -10.41
N GLY A 22 -3.47 -8.43 -10.92
CA GLY A 22 -4.54 -7.80 -11.70
C GLY A 22 -5.31 -6.74 -10.92
N TYR A 23 -5.63 -7.02 -9.66
CA TYR A 23 -6.25 -6.06 -8.75
C TYR A 23 -5.36 -4.85 -8.51
N LEU A 24 -4.06 -5.04 -8.20
CA LEU A 24 -3.13 -3.94 -8.00
C LEU A 24 -2.96 -3.10 -9.27
N LYS A 25 -2.90 -3.71 -10.46
CA LYS A 25 -2.87 -2.98 -11.75
C LYS A 25 -4.13 -2.18 -12.06
N SER A 26 -5.23 -2.41 -11.33
CA SER A 26 -6.42 -1.56 -11.42
C SER A 26 -6.30 -0.26 -10.60
N LEU A 27 -5.33 -0.21 -9.67
CA LEU A 27 -5.13 0.89 -8.72
C LEU A 27 -3.79 1.62 -8.93
N PHE A 28 -2.77 0.93 -9.41
CA PHE A 28 -1.39 1.42 -9.51
C PHE A 28 -0.84 1.22 -10.92
N SER A 29 0.13 2.05 -11.29
CA SER A 29 0.92 1.85 -12.51
C SER A 29 1.67 0.51 -12.48
N ASP A 30 1.96 -0.06 -13.66
CA ASP A 30 2.67 -1.33 -13.75
C ASP A 30 4.00 -1.32 -12.97
N GLY A 31 4.76 -0.22 -13.04
CA GLY A 31 6.02 -0.07 -12.30
C GLY A 31 5.82 -0.16 -10.78
N LEU A 32 4.81 0.53 -10.23
CA LEU A 32 4.49 0.45 -8.80
C LEU A 32 4.01 -0.95 -8.39
N VAL A 33 3.31 -1.66 -9.28
CA VAL A 33 2.90 -3.05 -8.98
C VAL A 33 4.11 -3.96 -8.86
N GLU A 34 5.13 -3.80 -9.71
CA GLU A 34 6.37 -4.58 -9.59
C GLU A 34 7.15 -4.23 -8.31
N GLU A 35 7.12 -2.98 -7.86
CA GLU A 35 7.73 -2.57 -6.59
C GLU A 35 6.97 -3.11 -5.36
N LEU A 36 5.64 -3.07 -5.40
CA LEU A 36 4.77 -3.51 -4.31
C LEU A 36 4.63 -5.04 -4.23
N LEU A 37 4.75 -5.73 -5.36
CA LEU A 37 4.65 -7.18 -5.50
C LEU A 37 5.85 -7.70 -6.32
N PRO A 38 7.07 -7.62 -5.75
CA PRO A 38 8.27 -8.06 -6.46
C PRO A 38 8.19 -9.55 -6.75
N VAL A 39 8.74 -9.96 -7.90
CA VAL A 39 8.74 -11.35 -8.37
C VAL A 39 9.35 -12.30 -7.34
N ASP A 40 10.40 -11.86 -6.65
CA ASP A 40 11.12 -12.64 -5.62
C ASP A 40 10.63 -12.32 -4.19
N GLY A 41 9.48 -11.65 -4.06
CA GLY A 41 8.89 -11.31 -2.76
C GLY A 41 8.37 -12.56 -2.03
N THR A 42 8.66 -12.68 -0.74
CA THR A 42 8.17 -13.80 0.08
C THR A 42 6.84 -13.53 0.76
N GLN A 43 6.30 -12.30 0.66
CA GLN A 43 5.09 -11.92 1.38
C GLN A 43 3.85 -12.68 0.90
N TYR A 44 3.76 -12.94 -0.41
CA TYR A 44 2.65 -13.64 -1.04
C TYR A 44 3.18 -14.85 -1.79
N VAL A 45 2.62 -16.02 -1.49
CA VAL A 45 2.97 -17.27 -2.16
C VAL A 45 1.72 -17.94 -2.68
N GLU A 46 1.82 -18.58 -3.83
CA GLU A 46 0.74 -19.40 -4.38
C GLU A 46 1.07 -20.87 -4.15
N LEU A 47 0.15 -21.59 -3.50
CA LEU A 47 0.26 -23.02 -3.20
C LEU A 47 -1.04 -23.69 -3.61
N ASP A 48 -0.95 -24.73 -4.44
CA ASP A 48 -2.10 -25.50 -4.95
C ASP A 48 -3.22 -24.63 -5.56
N GLY A 49 -2.83 -23.55 -6.27
CA GLY A 49 -3.75 -22.61 -6.92
C GLY A 49 -4.52 -21.70 -5.96
N ALA A 50 -4.08 -21.60 -4.71
CA ALA A 50 -4.59 -20.65 -3.72
C ALA A 50 -3.46 -19.71 -3.25
N LEU A 51 -3.83 -18.44 -3.03
CA LEU A 51 -2.94 -17.41 -2.53
C LEU A 51 -2.85 -17.48 -1.01
N TYR A 52 -1.63 -17.39 -0.50
CA TYR A 52 -1.30 -17.30 0.90
C TYR A 52 -0.45 -16.07 1.16
N THR A 53 -0.56 -15.50 2.35
CA THR A 53 0.25 -14.37 2.83
C THR A 53 0.87 -14.71 4.16
N ILE A 54 2.03 -14.13 4.47
CA ILE A 54 2.63 -14.25 5.81
C ILE A 54 1.64 -13.68 6.85
N ASP A 55 1.42 -14.44 7.94
CA ASP A 55 0.67 -13.98 9.09
C ASP A 55 1.51 -12.98 9.89
N GLY A 56 0.96 -11.80 10.04
CA GLY A 56 1.74 -10.59 10.17
C GLY A 56 1.11 -9.58 9.22
N GLY A 57 0.12 -8.85 9.73
CA GLY A 57 -0.31 -7.63 9.06
C GLY A 57 0.93 -6.80 8.71
N ARG A 58 0.81 -5.91 7.71
CA ARG A 58 1.80 -4.84 7.57
C ARG A 58 1.78 -4.09 8.91
N GLY A 59 2.76 -4.41 9.76
CA GLY A 59 2.75 -4.00 11.15
C GLY A 59 2.68 -2.49 11.13
N ALA A 60 1.68 -1.91 11.79
CA ALA A 60 1.62 -0.47 11.92
C ALA A 60 2.96 -0.03 12.48
N ASP A 61 3.71 0.76 11.71
CA ASP A 61 4.86 1.45 12.27
C ASP A 61 4.36 2.15 13.53
N ILE A 62 4.80 1.65 14.69
CA ILE A 62 4.27 2.06 15.99
C ILE A 62 4.59 3.53 16.29
N THR A 63 5.46 4.14 15.49
CA THR A 63 5.78 5.56 15.52
C THR A 63 4.86 6.39 14.63
N LYS A 64 3.85 5.79 13.99
CA LYS A 64 2.86 6.47 13.14
C LYS A 64 1.49 6.47 13.81
N GLY A 65 0.89 7.65 13.88
CA GLY A 65 -0.41 7.91 14.51
C GLY A 65 -1.54 8.06 13.50
N GLU A 66 -2.38 9.08 13.70
CA GLU A 66 -3.51 9.34 12.80
C GLU A 66 -3.05 9.74 11.39
N GLU A 67 -3.85 9.35 10.39
CA GLU A 67 -3.62 9.65 8.97
C GLU A 67 -4.72 10.58 8.45
N THR A 68 -4.35 11.75 7.95
CA THR A 68 -5.26 12.68 7.27
C THR A 68 -5.00 12.65 5.76
N VAL A 69 -6.06 12.51 4.96
CA VAL A 69 -5.95 12.47 3.49
C VAL A 69 -6.64 13.69 2.88
N GLN A 70 -5.95 14.35 1.95
CA GLN A 70 -6.44 15.49 1.18
C GLN A 70 -6.23 15.27 -0.31
N VAL A 71 -7.19 15.68 -1.14
CA VAL A 71 -7.05 15.66 -2.61
C VAL A 71 -6.86 17.08 -3.10
N LEU A 72 -5.68 17.35 -3.67
CA LEU A 72 -5.29 18.63 -4.23
C LEU A 72 -5.39 18.56 -5.75
N ARG A 73 -6.07 19.55 -6.35
CA ARG A 73 -6.17 19.71 -7.80
C ARG A 73 -5.52 21.03 -8.19
N ASP A 74 -4.51 20.98 -9.05
CA ASP A 74 -3.77 22.13 -9.55
C ASP A 74 -4.36 22.72 -10.84
N GLY A 75 -5.47 22.14 -11.33
CA GLY A 75 -6.12 22.51 -12.59
C GLY A 75 -5.63 21.73 -13.80
N THR A 76 -4.62 20.87 -13.65
CA THR A 76 -4.17 19.96 -14.71
C THR A 76 -5.22 18.87 -14.95
N PRO A 77 -5.84 18.77 -16.14
CA PRO A 77 -6.83 17.73 -16.42
C PRO A 77 -6.20 16.34 -16.32
N GLY A 78 -6.97 15.38 -15.80
CA GLY A 78 -6.50 13.99 -15.68
C GLY A 78 -5.43 13.77 -14.62
N ARG A 79 -5.20 14.73 -13.70
CA ARG A 79 -4.22 14.61 -12.62
C ARG A 79 -4.74 15.21 -11.32
N CYS A 80 -4.44 14.55 -10.21
CA CYS A 80 -4.66 15.02 -8.85
C CYS A 80 -3.45 14.62 -7.99
N THR A 81 -3.19 15.40 -6.93
CA THR A 81 -2.24 15.00 -5.87
C THR A 81 -3.03 14.57 -4.65
N VAL A 82 -2.84 13.33 -4.22
CA VAL A 82 -3.36 12.82 -2.95
C VAL A 82 -2.28 13.06 -1.90
N ARG A 83 -2.52 14.01 -1.02
CA ARG A 83 -1.65 14.34 0.11
C ARG A 83 -2.08 13.54 1.33
N VAL A 84 -1.16 12.77 1.90
CA VAL A 84 -1.36 12.05 3.15
C VAL A 84 -0.45 12.67 4.20
N THR A 85 -1.04 13.11 5.31
CA THR A 85 -0.30 13.58 6.48
C THR A 85 -0.44 12.55 7.60
N VAL A 86 0.67 12.08 8.13
CA VAL A 86 0.70 11.05 9.18
C VAL A 86 1.35 11.63 10.42
N GLU A 87 0.72 11.47 11.57
CA GLU A 87 1.33 11.86 12.84
C GLU A 87 2.56 11.01 13.15
N VAL A 88 3.57 11.64 13.76
CA VAL A 88 4.73 10.95 14.30
C VAL A 88 4.60 10.87 15.81
N LEU A 89 4.60 9.65 16.34
CA LEU A 89 4.49 9.33 17.75
C LEU A 89 5.89 9.04 18.32
N ASP A 90 6.16 9.53 19.52
CA ASP A 90 7.40 9.22 20.24
C ASP A 90 7.15 8.14 21.32
N PRO A 91 7.64 6.91 21.15
CA PRO A 91 7.50 5.85 22.15
C PRO A 91 8.15 6.21 23.51
N GLN A 92 9.17 7.07 23.53
CA GLN A 92 9.83 7.52 24.75
C GLN A 92 8.99 8.54 25.54
N GLN A 93 8.04 9.21 24.87
CA GLN A 93 7.10 10.15 25.47
C GLN A 93 5.69 9.55 25.56
N GLY A 94 5.60 8.23 25.76
CA GLY A 94 4.33 7.54 25.92
C GLY A 94 3.43 7.59 24.68
N PHE A 95 4.03 7.57 23.49
CA PHE A 95 3.34 7.69 22.19
C PHE A 95 2.59 9.02 22.03
N SER A 96 3.12 10.10 22.61
CA SER A 96 2.63 11.45 22.33
C SER A 96 2.98 11.87 20.89
N VAL A 97 2.09 12.65 20.26
CA VAL A 97 2.35 13.24 18.94
C VAL A 97 3.45 14.29 19.06
N VAL A 98 4.56 14.07 18.36
CA VAL A 98 5.72 14.97 18.34
C VAL A 98 5.90 15.70 17.02
N GLY A 99 5.12 15.34 16.00
CA GLY A 99 5.15 15.99 14.69
C GLY A 99 4.25 15.29 13.69
N SER A 100 4.45 15.62 12.41
CA SER A 100 3.79 14.93 11.30
C SER A 100 4.70 14.86 10.07
N GLU A 101 4.49 13.82 9.28
CA GLU A 101 5.10 13.62 7.97
C GLU A 101 4.05 13.82 6.89
N THR A 102 4.46 14.34 5.73
CA THR A 102 3.55 14.56 4.59
C THR A 102 4.09 13.84 3.36
N HIS A 103 3.23 13.09 2.70
CA HIS A 103 3.50 12.33 1.50
C HIS A 103 2.52 12.75 0.40
N ASP A 104 3.06 13.11 -0.76
CA ASP A 104 2.26 13.50 -1.93
C ASP A 104 2.34 12.40 -2.99
N PHE A 105 1.18 11.83 -3.30
CA PHE A 105 1.03 10.77 -4.30
C PHE A 105 0.29 11.29 -5.53
N LEU A 106 0.81 10.99 -6.71
CA LEU A 106 0.18 11.35 -7.97
C LEU A 106 -0.89 10.33 -8.31
N TYR A 107 -2.10 10.82 -8.53
CA TYR A 107 -3.25 10.05 -8.99
C TYR A 107 -3.67 10.59 -10.36
N GLU A 108 -3.50 9.78 -11.40
CA GLU A 108 -3.55 10.21 -12.79
C GLU A 108 -4.50 9.33 -13.61
N GLN A 109 -5.12 9.94 -14.61
CA GLN A 109 -5.95 9.25 -15.58
C GLN A 109 -5.07 8.66 -16.69
N VAL A 110 -4.92 7.34 -16.70
CA VAL A 110 -4.21 6.59 -17.72
C VAL A 110 -5.24 5.80 -18.54
N GLY A 111 -5.50 6.26 -19.76
CA GLY A 111 -6.60 5.77 -20.57
C GLY A 111 -7.96 6.08 -19.91
N GLU A 112 -8.75 5.04 -19.66
CA GLU A 112 -10.07 5.18 -19.02
C GLU A 112 -10.04 5.03 -17.49
N ARG A 113 -8.87 4.78 -16.90
CA ARG A 113 -8.73 4.48 -15.47
C ARG A 113 -7.97 5.58 -14.75
N TRP A 114 -8.35 5.84 -13.51
CA TRP A 114 -7.56 6.64 -12.59
C TRP A 114 -6.75 5.69 -11.71
N ILE A 115 -5.43 5.91 -11.67
CA ILE A 115 -4.48 5.07 -10.94
C ILE A 115 -3.43 5.94 -10.25
N PHE A 116 -2.83 5.41 -9.19
CA PHE A 116 -1.64 6.00 -8.60
C PHE A 116 -0.42 5.72 -9.50
N THR A 117 0.34 6.76 -9.81
CA THR A 117 1.59 6.67 -10.56
C THR A 117 2.81 6.93 -9.68
N THR A 118 2.60 7.51 -8.49
CA THR A 118 3.55 7.47 -7.38
C THR A 118 2.83 6.97 -6.12
N PHE A 119 3.49 6.11 -5.36
CA PHE A 119 2.96 5.58 -4.11
C PHE A 119 4.11 5.05 -3.24
N SER A 120 3.97 5.21 -1.93
CA SER A 120 4.79 4.51 -0.95
C SER A 120 3.93 4.19 0.28
N MET A 121 4.32 3.17 1.00
CA MET A 121 3.72 2.88 2.29
C MET A 121 4.05 4.00 3.29
N VAL A 122 3.06 4.42 4.09
CA VAL A 122 3.19 5.48 5.10
C VAL A 122 3.05 4.97 6.54
N ARG A 123 2.70 3.70 6.72
CA ARG A 123 2.54 3.00 8.01
C ARG A 123 2.68 1.48 7.88
#